data_AF-S0GSA2-F1
#
_entry.id   AF-S0GSA2-F1
#
_cell.length_a   1.000
_cell.length_b   1.000
_cell.length_c   1.000
_cell.angle_alpha   90.00
_cell.angle_beta   90.00
_cell.angle_gamma   90.00
#
_symmetry.space_group_name_H-M   'P 1'
#
loop_
_entity.id
_entity.type
_entity.pdbx_description
1 polymer ?
#
loop_
_entity_poly.entity_id
_entity_poly.type
_entity_poly.pdbx_seq_one_letter_code
_entity_poly.pdbx_strand_id
1 'polypeptide(L)'
;MNTTELFKQRKAVDLPSDSVRSLAMAAAAKGISLKKYLENVLLEQAKAIDAALNNPSPSGDPFFSDERNINRILQSSEQAKAGKVTTISGKDELFRLLEGL
;
A
#
# COMPACT_ATOMS: atom_id res chain seq x y z
N MET A 1 16.81 -9.64 28.36
CA MET A 1 15.89 -10.06 27.29
C MET A 1 14.69 -9.13 27.37
N ASN A 2 14.65 -8.07 26.56
CA ASN A 2 13.57 -7.08 26.64
C ASN A 2 12.36 -7.63 25.89
N THR A 3 11.39 -8.13 26.64
CA THR A 3 10.07 -8.48 26.10
C THR A 3 9.41 -7.17 25.69
N THR A 4 9.41 -6.84 24.41
CA THR A 4 8.60 -5.74 23.89
C THR A 4 7.14 -6.16 24.08
N GLU A 5 6.52 -5.77 25.20
CA GLU A 5 5.10 -5.96 25.39
C GLU A 5 4.38 -5.19 24.28
N LEU A 6 3.78 -5.92 23.34
CA LEU A 6 2.85 -5.35 22.38
C LEU A 6 1.71 -4.72 23.19
N PHE A 7 1.69 -3.38 23.27
CA PHE A 7 0.61 -2.64 23.90
C PHE A 7 -0.72 -2.99 23.21
N LYS A 8 -1.50 -3.88 23.82
CA LYS A 8 -2.79 -4.32 23.30
C LYS A 8 -3.89 -3.44 23.86
N GLN A 9 -4.56 -2.70 22.98
CA GLN A 9 -5.77 -1.97 23.36
C GLN A 9 -7.00 -2.84 23.12
N ARG A 10 -7.82 -3.06 24.15
CA ARG A 10 -9.12 -3.74 23.99
C ARG A 10 -10.14 -2.77 23.42
N LYS A 11 -10.86 -3.21 22.39
CA LYS A 11 -11.97 -2.46 21.76
C LYS A 11 -13.19 -3.37 21.69
N ALA A 12 -14.32 -2.86 22.14
CA ALA A 12 -15.62 -3.48 21.92
C ALA A 12 -16.18 -2.95 20.60
N VAL A 13 -16.74 -3.84 19.77
CA VAL A 13 -17.33 -3.52 18.48
C VAL A 13 -18.65 -4.25 18.33
N ASP A 14 -19.66 -3.57 17.83
CA ASP A 14 -20.95 -4.16 17.51
C ASP A 14 -20.91 -4.72 16.09
N LEU A 15 -21.28 -5.99 15.95
CA LEU A 15 -21.33 -6.68 14.66
C LEU A 15 -22.71 -7.30 14.47
N PRO A 16 -23.26 -7.31 13.24
CA PRO A 16 -24.50 -8.03 12.95
C PRO A 16 -24.37 -9.52 13.32
N SER A 17 -25.43 -10.10 13.87
CA SER A 17 -25.45 -11.50 14.32
C SER A 17 -25.05 -12.49 13.22
N ASP A 18 -25.50 -12.24 12.00
CA ASP A 18 -25.23 -13.10 10.85
C ASP A 18 -23.75 -13.02 10.42
N SER A 19 -23.14 -11.84 10.55
CA SER A 19 -21.71 -11.64 10.32
C SER A 19 -20.88 -12.39 11.36
N VAL A 20 -21.26 -12.31 12.65
CA VAL A 20 -20.58 -13.05 13.73
C VAL A 20 -20.62 -14.55 13.48
N ARG A 21 -21.77 -15.09 13.04
CA ARG A 21 -21.92 -16.51 12.70
C ARG A 21 -20.98 -16.92 11.56
N SER A 22 -20.96 -16.14 10.48
CA SER A 22 -20.13 -16.43 9.30
C SER A 22 -18.64 -16.37 9.63
N LEU A 23 -18.22 -15.38 10.43
CA LEU A 23 -16.84 -15.24 10.91
C LEU A 23 -16.45 -16.37 11.86
N ALA A 24 -17.36 -16.82 12.73
CA ALA A 24 -17.12 -17.95 13.62
C ALA A 24 -16.90 -19.25 12.85
N MET A 25 -17.67 -19.48 11.78
CA MET A 25 -17.48 -20.63 10.88
C MET A 25 -16.11 -20.56 10.18
N ALA A 26 -15.71 -19.38 9.67
CA ALA A 26 -14.41 -19.19 9.05
C ALA A 26 -13.25 -19.38 10.04
N ALA A 27 -13.42 -18.97 11.30
CA ALA A 27 -12.44 -19.19 12.36
C ALA A 27 -12.31 -20.68 12.71
N ALA A 28 -13.45 -21.38 12.84
CA ALA A 28 -13.50 -22.81 13.11
C ALA A 28 -12.84 -23.63 11.98
N ALA A 29 -13.07 -23.27 10.71
CA ALA A 29 -12.43 -23.89 9.56
C ALA A 29 -10.88 -23.76 9.59
N LYS A 30 -10.37 -22.70 10.24
CA LYS A 30 -8.93 -22.48 10.45
C LYS A 30 -8.40 -23.07 11.77
N GLY A 31 -9.25 -23.72 12.57
CA GLY A 31 -8.88 -24.28 13.88
C GLY A 31 -8.50 -23.23 14.93
N ILE A 32 -8.97 -21.98 14.77
CA ILE A 32 -8.65 -20.87 15.68
C ILE A 32 -9.91 -20.25 16.27
N SER A 33 -9.75 -19.54 17.39
CA SER A 33 -10.87 -18.82 18.00
C SER A 33 -11.32 -17.63 17.15
N LEU A 34 -12.59 -17.26 17.25
CA LEU A 34 -13.16 -16.07 16.59
C LEU A 34 -12.35 -14.80 16.91
N LYS A 35 -11.94 -14.63 18.17
CA LYS A 35 -11.08 -13.52 18.60
C LYS A 35 -9.77 -13.49 17.81
N LYS A 36 -9.08 -14.63 17.71
CA LYS A 36 -7.79 -14.71 17.01
C LYS A 36 -7.94 -14.47 15.52
N TYR A 37 -9.03 -14.97 14.93
CA TYR A 37 -9.37 -14.73 13.54
C TYR A 37 -9.55 -13.22 13.26
N LEU A 38 -10.37 -12.53 14.07
CA LEU A 38 -10.59 -11.09 13.95
C LEU A 38 -9.29 -10.28 14.12
N GLU A 39 -8.47 -10.63 15.12
CA GLU A 39 -7.17 -9.99 15.33
C GLU A 39 -6.25 -10.11 14.10
N ASN A 40 -6.20 -11.30 13.48
CA ASN A 40 -5.37 -11.52 12.30
C ASN A 40 -5.87 -10.71 11.10
N VAL A 41 -7.18 -10.71 10.83
CA VAL A 41 -7.78 -9.93 9.74
C VAL A 41 -7.50 -8.43 9.92
N LEU A 42 -7.72 -7.90 11.13
CA LEU A 42 -7.47 -6.49 11.42
C LEU A 42 -5.98 -6.13 11.30
N LEU A 43 -5.08 -7.02 11.72
CA LEU A 43 -3.63 -6.82 11.59
C LEU A 43 -3.20 -6.80 10.12
N GLU A 44 -3.71 -7.71 9.29
CA GLU A 44 -3.43 -7.77 7.85
C GLU A 44 -3.90 -6.48 7.16
N GLN A 45 -5.10 -6.01 7.47
CA GLN A 45 -5.62 -4.75 6.94
C GLN A 45 -4.79 -3.54 7.40
N ALA A 46 -4.41 -3.48 8.68
CA ALA A 46 -3.56 -2.41 9.19
C ALA A 46 -2.19 -2.37 8.50
N LYS A 47 -1.57 -3.53 8.27
CA LYS A 47 -0.31 -3.62 7.53
C LYS A 47 -0.45 -3.17 6.07
N ALA A 48 -1.55 -3.54 5.41
CA ALA A 48 -1.82 -3.11 4.05
C ALA A 48 -1.98 -1.58 3.96
N ILE A 49 -2.70 -0.97 4.91
CA ILE A 49 -2.85 0.49 4.99
C ILE A 49 -1.49 1.16 5.24
N ASP A 50 -0.70 0.67 6.20
CA ASP A 50 0.62 1.23 6.51
C ASP A 50 1.59 1.11 5.33
N ALA A 51 1.59 -0.03 4.64
CA ALA A 51 2.38 -0.22 3.43
C ALA A 51 1.97 0.74 2.32
N ALA A 52 0.67 0.96 2.11
CA ALA A 52 0.17 1.91 1.11
C ALA A 52 0.49 3.37 1.46
N LEU A 53 0.51 3.72 2.76
CA LEU A 53 0.90 5.05 3.22
C LEU A 53 2.41 5.30 3.06
N ASN A 54 3.25 4.28 3.30
CA ASN A 54 4.71 4.43 3.32
C ASN A 54 5.38 4.11 1.98
N ASN A 55 4.77 3.29 1.13
CA ASN A 55 5.24 2.99 -0.22
C ASN A 55 4.05 3.09 -1.20
N PRO A 56 3.97 4.18 -1.98
CA PRO A 56 2.87 4.37 -2.93
C PRO A 56 2.95 3.44 -4.14
N SER A 57 3.96 2.57 -4.25
CA SER A 57 4.04 1.59 -5.33
C SER A 57 2.95 0.50 -5.21
N PRO A 58 2.08 0.33 -6.24
CA PRO A 58 1.09 -0.75 -6.27
C PRO A 58 1.71 -2.15 -6.34
N SER A 59 2.93 -2.27 -6.88
CA SER A 59 3.71 -3.51 -6.94
C SER A 59 4.48 -3.81 -5.65
N GLY A 60 4.53 -2.86 -4.71
CA GLY A 60 5.32 -2.98 -3.48
C GLY A 60 6.84 -2.96 -3.71
N ASP A 61 7.30 -2.54 -4.89
CA ASP A 61 8.73 -2.41 -5.19
C ASP A 61 9.35 -1.20 -4.46
N PRO A 62 10.67 -1.16 -4.25
CA PRO A 62 11.31 -0.15 -3.41
C PRO A 62 11.56 1.18 -4.14
N PHE A 63 10.91 1.45 -5.29
CA PHE A 63 11.19 2.64 -6.10
C PHE A 63 11.10 3.94 -5.29
N PHE A 64 10.11 4.08 -4.42
CA PHE A 64 9.92 5.25 -3.57
C PHE A 64 10.76 5.26 -2.29
N SER A 65 11.47 4.17 -1.99
CA SER A 65 12.44 4.12 -0.88
C SER A 65 13.83 4.61 -1.27
N ASP A 66 14.13 4.75 -2.58
CA ASP A 66 15.40 5.25 -3.08
C ASP A 66 15.36 6.77 -3.26
N GLU A 67 16.17 7.50 -2.48
CA GLU A 67 16.26 8.96 -2.53
C GLU A 67 16.57 9.48 -3.94
N ARG A 68 17.31 8.73 -4.77
CA ARG A 68 17.63 9.13 -6.15
C ARG A 68 16.38 9.19 -7.02
N ASN A 69 15.47 8.23 -6.85
CA ASN A 69 14.20 8.20 -7.59
C ASN A 69 13.28 9.34 -7.15
N ILE A 70 13.21 9.60 -5.83
CA ILE A 70 12.45 10.73 -5.28
C ILE A 70 12.98 12.05 -5.83
N ASN A 71 14.30 12.27 -5.77
CA ASN A 71 14.93 13.48 -6.30
C ASN A 71 14.68 13.64 -7.79
N ARG A 72 14.73 12.55 -8.57
CA ARG A 72 14.40 12.58 -10.00
C ARG A 72 12.97 13.02 -10.25
N ILE A 73 11.99 12.47 -9.53
CA ILE A 73 10.57 12.86 -9.66
C ILE A 73 10.39 14.35 -9.35
N LEU A 74 10.98 14.82 -8.24
CA LEU A 74 10.89 16.23 -7.84
C LEU A 74 11.47 17.13 -8.93
N GLN A 75 12.65 16.80 -9.45
CA GLN A 75 13.26 17.54 -10.55
C GLN A 75 12.40 17.54 -11.82
N SER A 76 11.87 16.39 -12.23
CA SER A 76 10.98 16.28 -13.40
C SER A 76 9.69 17.08 -13.22
N SER A 77 9.12 17.10 -12.01
CA SER A 77 7.96 17.93 -11.66
C SER A 77 8.27 19.41 -11.83
N GLU A 78 9.42 19.89 -11.34
CA GLU A 78 9.81 21.30 -11.51
C GLU A 78 10.09 21.65 -12.98
N GLN A 79 10.68 20.74 -13.76
CA GLN A 79 10.85 20.93 -15.21
C GLN A 79 9.50 21.04 -15.93
N ALA A 80 8.53 20.20 -15.59
CA ALA A 80 7.19 20.26 -16.15
C ALA A 80 6.47 21.57 -15.83
N LYS A 81 6.54 22.02 -14.57
CA LYS A 81 5.99 23.32 -14.14
C LYS A 81 6.66 24.50 -14.86
N ALA A 82 7.97 24.39 -15.12
CA ALA A 82 8.74 25.39 -15.85
C ALA A 82 8.52 25.31 -17.38
N GLY A 83 7.66 24.42 -17.88
CA GLY A 83 7.39 24.25 -19.31
C GLY A 83 8.55 23.60 -20.09
N LYS A 84 9.53 22.99 -19.41
CA LYS A 84 10.65 22.26 -20.03
C LYS A 84 10.25 20.84 -20.41
N VAL A 85 9.08 20.69 -21.02
CA VAL A 85 8.51 19.40 -21.44
C VAL A 85 8.03 19.51 -22.87
N THR A 86 8.18 18.42 -23.62
CA THR A 86 7.65 18.29 -24.97
C THR A 86 6.36 17.50 -24.89
N THR A 87 5.24 18.11 -25.26
CA THR A 87 3.99 17.39 -25.45
C THR A 87 4.05 16.64 -26.77
N ILE A 88 3.80 15.34 -26.73
CA ILE A 88 3.81 14.47 -27.90
C ILE A 88 2.37 14.02 -28.15
N SER A 89 1.90 14.17 -29.38
CA SER A 89 0.48 13.93 -29.73
C SER A 89 0.24 12.57 -30.37
N GLY A 90 1.30 11.84 -30.72
CA GLY A 90 1.18 10.56 -31.41
C GLY A 90 2.41 9.67 -31.31
N LYS A 91 2.20 8.38 -31.60
CA LYS A 91 3.23 7.34 -31.50
C LYS A 91 4.41 7.58 -32.46
N ASP A 92 4.14 8.08 -33.67
CA ASP A 92 5.17 8.34 -34.68
C ASP A 92 6.11 9.47 -34.27
N GLU A 93 5.58 10.50 -33.61
CA GLU A 93 6.35 11.61 -33.08
C GLU A 93 7.23 11.17 -31.89
N LEU A 94 6.69 10.30 -31.02
CA LEU A 94 7.47 9.69 -29.94
C LEU A 94 8.67 8.90 -30.48
N PHE A 95 8.46 8.06 -31.49
CA PHE A 95 9.55 7.24 -32.02
C PHE A 95 10.63 8.06 -32.71
N ARG A 96 10.26 9.10 -33.49
CA ARG A 96 11.26 10.01 -34.07
C ARG A 96 12.13 10.69 -33.02
N LEU A 97 11.54 11.02 -31.86
CA LEU A 97 12.26 11.66 -30.77
C LEU A 97 13.18 10.68 -30.04
N LEU A 98 12.78 9.41 -29.93
CA LEU A 98 13.61 8.34 -29.33
C LEU A 98 14.72 7.85 -30.24
N GLU A 99 14.53 7.83 -31.55
CA GLU A 99 15.55 7.44 -32.54
C GLU A 99 16.65 8.51 -32.71
N GLY A 100 16.37 9.76 -32.30
CA GLY A 100 17.32 10.87 -32.34
C GLY A 100 18.12 11.09 -31.05
N LEU A 101 17.94 10.25 -30.02
CA LEU A 101 18.66 10.26 -28.73
C LEU A 101 19.84 9.27 -28.76
#